data_AF-A0A8T5R3F0-F1
#
_entry.id   AF-A0A8T5R3F0-F1
#
_cell.length_a   1.000
_cell.length_b   1.000
_cell.length_c   1.000
_cell.angle_alpha   90.00
_cell.angle_beta   90.00
_cell.angle_gamma   90.00
#
_symmetry.space_group_name_H-M   'P 1'
#
loop_
_entity.id
_entity.type
_entity.pdbx_description
1 polymer ?
#
loop_
_entity_poly.entity_id
_entity_poly.type
_entity_poly.pdbx_seq_one_letter_code
_entity_poly.pdbx_strand_id
1 'polypeptide(L)'
;MASPMKTALKAAASTIWVYSYVTLGAMMALAAIPSWFLAAWGWRVDITWGSHAAPAIDAFVGLYFSILAFFLFGIVLMFVLPLMKFVFRWKPMVGAIPIHSFKIWSWYNYNGMLFMFNTVYGRFARLTSIYPIYLRMMGAKIGKDVVFNTQHVYDLDILEVGDRVVIGANASILGHVGERGKLVRQPIRIGHHCTIGQYTNIFPGVTLGDNCHVGAMSLVPKGAKLDGNAIYGGVPVKKLRDLKPDERATADDVSATTHGDHERKTPPVPAE
;
A
#
# COMPACT_ATOMS: atom_id res chain seq x y z
N MET A 1 38.91 -18.94 -8.52
CA MET A 1 38.61 -18.95 -7.07
C MET A 1 37.94 -17.63 -6.70
N ALA A 2 36.72 -17.64 -6.16
CA ALA A 2 36.09 -16.40 -5.65
C ALA A 2 36.85 -15.93 -4.41
N SER A 3 37.13 -14.62 -4.29
CA SER A 3 37.86 -14.10 -3.13
C SER A 3 37.07 -14.37 -1.83
N PRO A 4 37.74 -14.64 -0.70
CA PRO A 4 37.08 -14.93 0.58
C PRO A 4 36.07 -13.86 1.00
N MET A 5 36.31 -12.59 0.63
CA MET A 5 35.38 -11.48 0.84
C MET A 5 34.05 -11.63 0.07
N LYS A 6 34.08 -12.16 -1.17
CA LYS A 6 32.86 -12.42 -1.95
C LYS A 6 32.04 -13.57 -1.37
N THR A 7 32.70 -14.57 -0.78
CA THR A 7 32.04 -15.70 -0.10
C THR A 7 31.40 -15.26 1.22
N ALA A 8 32.10 -14.45 2.02
CA ALA A 8 31.57 -13.88 3.25
C ALA A 8 30.38 -12.93 3.01
N LEU A 9 30.44 -12.09 1.97
CA LEU A 9 29.31 -11.23 1.56
C LEU A 9 28.09 -12.03 1.10
N LYS A 10 28.29 -13.16 0.41
CA LYS A 10 27.20 -14.06 0.02
C LYS A 10 26.58 -14.75 1.24
N ALA A 11 27.39 -15.23 2.18
CA ALA A 11 26.92 -15.84 3.42
C ALA A 11 26.13 -14.83 4.27
N ALA A 12 26.65 -13.61 4.45
CA ALA A 12 25.96 -12.54 5.18
C ALA A 12 24.64 -12.14 4.51
N ALA A 13 24.62 -12.07 3.17
CA ALA A 13 23.39 -11.81 2.42
C ALA A 13 22.35 -12.93 2.60
N SER A 14 22.74 -14.20 2.62
CA SER A 14 21.81 -15.31 2.89
C SER A 14 21.21 -15.27 4.29
N THR A 15 21.96 -14.78 5.30
CA THR A 15 21.46 -14.72 6.68
C THR A 15 20.45 -13.59 6.89
N ILE A 16 20.55 -12.46 6.17
CA ILE A 16 19.61 -11.32 6.26
C ILE A 16 18.18 -11.75 5.94
N TRP A 17 17.98 -12.61 4.93
CA TRP A 17 16.67 -13.13 4.57
C TRP A 17 16.08 -13.97 5.68
N VAL A 18 16.87 -14.88 6.27
CA VAL A 18 16.44 -15.73 7.38
C VAL A 18 15.98 -14.89 8.58
N TYR A 19 16.77 -13.90 9.01
CA TYR A 19 16.37 -13.01 10.10
C TYR A 19 15.08 -12.27 9.80
N SER A 20 14.90 -11.83 8.56
CA SER A 20 13.69 -11.11 8.16
C SER A 20 12.47 -12.02 8.13
N TYR A 21 12.59 -13.26 7.63
CA TYR A 21 11.49 -14.22 7.68
C TYR A 21 11.09 -14.56 9.12
N VAL A 22 12.06 -14.76 10.01
CA VAL A 22 11.78 -15.00 11.44
C VAL A 22 11.10 -13.79 12.08
N THR A 23 11.61 -12.59 11.82
CA THR A 23 11.07 -11.34 12.38
C THR A 23 9.63 -11.10 11.91
N LEU A 24 9.40 -11.18 10.59
CA LEU A 24 8.08 -11.00 9.99
C LEU A 24 7.11 -12.13 10.41
N GLY A 25 7.58 -13.37 10.49
CA GLY A 25 6.80 -14.51 10.98
C GLY A 25 6.39 -14.35 12.45
N ALA A 26 7.28 -13.84 13.31
CA ALA A 26 6.94 -13.53 14.69
C ALA A 26 5.88 -12.42 14.80
N MET A 27 5.93 -11.41 13.93
CA MET A 27 4.91 -10.36 13.87
C MET A 27 3.55 -10.91 13.43
N MET A 28 3.52 -11.82 12.46
CA MET A 28 2.30 -12.52 12.04
C MET A 28 1.73 -13.36 13.18
N ALA A 29 2.58 -14.13 13.86
CA ALA A 29 2.18 -14.96 14.98
C ALA A 29 1.58 -14.10 16.11
N LEU A 30 2.25 -13.00 16.47
CA LEU A 30 1.77 -12.06 17.48
C LEU A 30 0.38 -11.49 17.12
N ALA A 31 0.20 -11.06 15.87
CA ALA A 31 -1.07 -10.54 15.41
C ALA A 31 -2.19 -11.61 15.38
N ALA A 32 -1.83 -12.88 15.18
CA ALA A 32 -2.79 -13.99 15.14
C ALA A 32 -3.26 -14.46 16.52
N ILE A 33 -2.58 -14.09 17.61
CA ILE A 33 -2.92 -14.56 18.97
C ILE A 33 -4.39 -14.28 19.34
N PRO A 34 -4.92 -13.04 19.23
CA PRO A 34 -6.31 -12.76 19.62
C PRO A 34 -7.32 -13.53 18.77
N SER A 35 -7.04 -13.64 17.47
CA SER A 35 -7.87 -14.40 16.52
C SER A 35 -7.89 -15.88 16.82
N TRP A 36 -6.74 -16.46 17.18
CA TRP A 36 -6.66 -17.86 17.57
C TRP A 36 -7.47 -18.13 18.83
N PHE A 37 -7.39 -17.25 19.85
CA PHE A 37 -8.23 -17.37 21.04
C PHE A 37 -9.73 -17.28 20.72
N LEU A 38 -10.14 -16.37 19.84
CA LEU A 38 -11.55 -16.24 19.43
C LEU A 38 -12.05 -17.49 18.70
N ALA A 39 -11.27 -18.00 17.75
CA ALA A 39 -11.60 -19.23 17.04
C ALA A 39 -11.65 -20.42 18.01
N ALA A 40 -10.62 -20.60 18.84
CA ALA A 40 -10.57 -21.69 19.82
C ALA A 40 -11.72 -21.62 20.82
N TRP A 41 -12.13 -20.41 21.22
CA TRP A 41 -13.31 -20.23 22.07
C TRP A 41 -14.59 -20.64 21.36
N GLY A 42 -14.80 -20.21 20.11
CA GLY A 42 -15.95 -20.61 19.30
C GLY A 42 -16.06 -22.12 19.13
N TRP A 43 -14.96 -22.77 18.77
CA TRP A 43 -14.89 -24.24 18.66
C TRP A 43 -15.10 -24.95 20.00
N ARG A 44 -14.65 -24.37 21.13
CA ARG A 44 -14.93 -24.94 22.45
C ARG A 44 -16.40 -24.84 22.82
N VAL A 45 -17.05 -23.70 22.56
CA VAL A 45 -18.49 -23.52 22.79
C VAL A 45 -19.28 -24.55 21.98
N ASP A 46 -18.91 -24.73 20.71
CA ASP A 46 -19.50 -25.74 19.84
C ASP A 46 -19.33 -27.18 20.37
N ILE A 47 -18.12 -27.55 20.81
CA ILE A 47 -17.84 -28.88 21.38
C ILE A 47 -18.55 -29.12 22.72
N THR A 48 -18.86 -28.07 23.50
CA THR A 48 -19.39 -28.23 24.87
C THR A 48 -20.88 -28.01 24.99
N TRP A 49 -21.45 -27.13 24.17
CA TRP A 49 -22.86 -26.72 24.19
C TRP A 49 -23.54 -26.92 22.83
N GLY A 50 -22.81 -27.43 21.84
CA GLY A 50 -23.36 -27.82 20.56
C GLY A 50 -24.40 -28.92 20.75
N SER A 51 -25.34 -28.95 19.82
CA SER A 51 -26.45 -29.89 19.91
C SER A 51 -25.96 -31.34 19.84
N HIS A 52 -24.84 -31.58 19.13
CA HIS A 52 -24.24 -32.87 18.77
C HIS A 52 -25.17 -33.85 18.04
N ALA A 53 -26.47 -33.57 18.05
CA ALA A 53 -27.53 -34.22 17.29
C ALA A 53 -27.67 -33.61 15.88
N ALA A 54 -27.20 -32.37 15.67
CA ALA A 54 -27.22 -31.68 14.38
C ALA A 54 -25.81 -31.20 13.99
N PRO A 55 -24.93 -32.11 13.53
CA PRO A 55 -23.52 -31.79 13.24
C PRO A 55 -23.34 -30.70 12.16
N ALA A 56 -24.34 -30.48 11.31
CA ALA A 56 -24.32 -29.36 10.36
C ALA A 56 -24.40 -28.00 11.07
N ILE A 57 -25.25 -27.85 12.09
CA ILE A 57 -25.41 -26.61 12.85
C ILE A 57 -24.13 -26.30 13.62
N ASP A 58 -23.58 -27.32 14.27
CA ASP A 58 -22.34 -27.21 15.05
C ASP A 58 -21.18 -26.73 14.13
N ALA A 59 -21.05 -27.32 12.94
CA ALA A 59 -20.08 -26.89 11.93
C ALA A 59 -20.27 -25.43 11.45
N PHE A 60 -21.52 -24.96 11.33
CA PHE A 60 -21.80 -23.56 10.96
C PHE A 60 -21.35 -22.58 12.05
N VAL A 61 -21.53 -22.93 13.33
CA VAL A 61 -21.09 -22.10 14.46
C VAL A 61 -19.55 -22.00 14.49
N GLY A 62 -18.85 -23.14 14.36
CA GLY A 62 -17.39 -23.16 14.27
C GLY A 62 -16.86 -22.31 13.11
N LEU A 63 -17.47 -22.45 11.93
CA LEU A 63 -17.11 -21.65 10.74
C LEU A 63 -17.33 -20.15 10.96
N TYR A 64 -18.45 -19.76 11.56
CA TYR A 64 -18.76 -18.37 11.87
C TYR A 64 -17.66 -17.73 12.74
N PHE A 65 -17.26 -18.39 13.83
CA PHE A 65 -16.17 -17.90 14.68
C PHE A 65 -14.82 -17.86 13.98
N SER A 66 -14.54 -18.82 13.09
CA SER A 66 -13.33 -18.78 12.26
C SER A 66 -13.31 -17.59 11.29
N ILE A 67 -14.45 -17.22 10.70
CA ILE A 67 -14.57 -16.03 9.85
C ILE A 67 -14.35 -14.76 10.67
N LEU A 68 -14.97 -14.65 11.85
CA LEU A 68 -14.75 -13.51 12.75
C LEU A 68 -13.29 -13.40 13.19
N ALA A 69 -12.66 -14.54 13.53
CA ALA A 69 -11.23 -14.59 13.86
C ALA A 69 -10.36 -14.12 12.70
N PHE A 70 -10.70 -14.47 11.45
CA PHE A 70 -10.01 -13.95 10.28
C PHE A 70 -10.14 -12.42 10.20
N PHE A 71 -11.33 -11.83 10.31
CA PHE A 71 -11.41 -10.35 10.27
C PHE A 71 -10.72 -9.67 11.46
N LEU A 72 -10.79 -10.27 12.66
CA LEU A 72 -10.06 -9.81 13.83
C LEU A 72 -8.55 -9.82 13.59
N PHE A 73 -8.03 -10.84 12.89
CA PHE A 73 -6.59 -10.95 12.59
C PHE A 73 -6.13 -9.74 11.76
N GLY A 74 -6.94 -9.34 10.79
CA GLY A 74 -6.64 -8.19 9.94
C GLY A 74 -6.65 -6.87 10.67
N ILE A 75 -7.63 -6.68 11.54
CA ILE A 75 -7.72 -5.48 12.38
C ILE A 75 -6.50 -5.42 13.29
N VAL A 76 -6.18 -6.51 14.01
CA VAL A 76 -5.00 -6.57 14.89
C VAL A 76 -3.72 -6.34 14.09
N LEU A 77 -3.58 -6.96 12.92
CA LEU A 77 -2.43 -6.81 12.06
C LEU A 77 -2.23 -5.35 11.61
N MET A 78 -3.32 -4.65 11.28
CA MET A 78 -3.30 -3.24 10.90
C MET A 78 -2.65 -2.35 11.97
N PHE A 79 -2.75 -2.71 13.25
CA PHE A 79 -2.17 -1.96 14.37
C PHE A 79 -0.80 -2.50 14.82
N VAL A 80 -0.61 -3.81 14.82
CA VAL A 80 0.66 -4.45 15.22
C VAL A 80 1.80 -3.99 14.30
N LEU A 81 1.56 -3.90 12.98
CA LEU A 81 2.64 -3.53 12.06
C LEU A 81 3.14 -2.08 12.27
N PRO A 82 2.30 -1.03 12.29
CA PRO A 82 2.76 0.31 12.65
C PRO A 82 3.41 0.38 14.05
N LEU A 83 2.91 -0.38 15.02
CA LEU A 83 3.52 -0.47 16.34
C LEU A 83 4.95 -1.02 16.27
N MET A 84 5.19 -2.07 15.49
CA MET A 84 6.52 -2.63 15.30
C MET A 84 7.48 -1.61 14.68
N LYS A 85 7.03 -0.82 13.70
CA LYS A 85 7.83 0.29 13.16
C LYS A 85 8.28 1.26 14.26
N PHE A 86 7.39 1.58 15.21
CA PHE A 86 7.71 2.44 16.35
C PHE A 86 8.69 1.78 17.33
N VAL A 87 8.48 0.50 17.66
CA VAL A 87 9.37 -0.29 18.55
C VAL A 87 10.78 -0.39 17.98
N PHE A 88 10.91 -0.73 16.70
CA PHE A 88 12.22 -0.88 16.04
C PHE A 88 12.86 0.44 15.60
N ARG A 89 12.13 1.57 15.69
CA ARG A 89 12.60 2.92 15.35
C ARG A 89 13.28 3.00 13.98
N TRP A 90 12.77 2.28 12.98
CA TRP A 90 13.38 2.27 11.65
C TRP A 90 13.27 3.65 11.01
N LYS A 91 14.44 4.26 10.79
CA LYS A 91 14.53 5.58 10.14
C LYS A 91 14.31 5.45 8.64
N PRO A 92 13.62 6.42 8.01
CA PRO A 92 13.50 6.47 6.57
C PRO A 92 14.89 6.53 5.93
N MET A 93 15.12 5.67 4.96
CA MET A 93 16.39 5.62 4.24
C MET A 93 16.20 6.15 2.82
N VAL A 94 16.84 7.26 2.49
CA VAL A 94 16.85 7.82 1.13
C VAL A 94 18.26 7.68 0.55
N GLY A 95 18.35 7.38 -0.75
CA GLY A 95 19.61 7.25 -1.47
C GLY A 95 19.94 5.82 -1.89
N ALA A 96 21.21 5.59 -2.22
CA ALA A 96 21.70 4.34 -2.79
C ALA A 96 22.42 3.47 -1.75
N ILE A 97 21.87 2.30 -1.44
CA ILE A 97 22.38 1.39 -0.41
C ILE A 97 22.82 0.08 -1.07
N PRO A 98 24.04 -0.43 -0.81
CA PRO A 98 24.45 -1.75 -1.32
C PRO A 98 23.51 -2.87 -0.84
N ILE A 99 23.05 -3.73 -1.75
CA ILE A 99 22.04 -4.77 -1.45
C ILE A 99 22.57 -5.82 -0.44
N HIS A 100 23.88 -6.04 -0.41
CA HIS A 100 24.53 -6.95 0.55
C HIS A 100 24.91 -6.30 1.88
N SER A 101 24.46 -5.07 2.15
CA SER A 101 24.70 -4.39 3.42
C SER A 101 23.61 -4.74 4.44
N PHE A 102 24.01 -4.97 5.70
CA PHE A 102 23.06 -5.15 6.81
C PHE A 102 22.09 -3.96 6.96
N LYS A 103 22.46 -2.77 6.48
CA LYS A 103 21.58 -1.58 6.46
C LYS A 103 20.27 -1.81 5.69
N ILE A 104 20.23 -2.75 4.74
CA ILE A 104 18.99 -3.04 3.99
C ILE A 104 17.96 -3.80 4.82
N TRP A 105 18.37 -4.43 5.92
CA TRP A 105 17.50 -5.27 6.74
C TRP A 105 16.28 -4.50 7.28
N SER A 106 16.47 -3.26 7.75
CA SER A 106 15.36 -2.41 8.21
C SER A 106 14.37 -2.09 7.09
N TRP A 107 14.88 -1.75 5.90
CA TRP A 107 14.06 -1.50 4.73
C TRP A 107 13.29 -2.75 4.28
N TYR A 108 13.95 -3.90 4.32
CA TYR A 108 13.35 -5.17 3.92
C TYR A 108 12.21 -5.57 4.86
N ASN A 109 12.41 -5.48 6.17
CA ASN A 109 11.35 -5.77 7.12
C ASN A 109 10.23 -4.73 7.05
N TYR A 110 10.56 -3.45 6.86
CA TYR A 110 9.56 -2.40 6.66
C TYR A 110 8.63 -2.68 5.47
N ASN A 111 9.18 -2.98 4.29
CA ASN A 111 8.36 -3.33 3.13
C ASN A 111 7.76 -4.73 3.23
N GLY A 112 8.41 -5.67 3.93
CA GLY A 112 7.88 -7.00 4.22
C GLY A 112 6.60 -6.93 5.05
N MET A 113 6.53 -6.03 6.03
CA MET A 113 5.31 -5.77 6.81
C MET A 113 4.18 -5.25 5.92
N LEU A 114 4.47 -4.29 5.04
CA LEU A 114 3.49 -3.80 4.05
C LEU A 114 3.02 -4.93 3.13
N PHE A 115 3.95 -5.75 2.65
CA PHE A 115 3.65 -6.90 1.80
C PHE A 115 2.72 -7.90 2.51
N MET A 116 2.96 -8.19 3.79
CA MET A 116 2.11 -9.08 4.59
C MET A 116 0.68 -8.55 4.68
N PHE A 117 0.50 -7.29 5.07
CA PHE A 117 -0.83 -6.70 5.14
C PHE A 117 -1.51 -6.68 3.77
N ASN A 118 -0.80 -6.23 2.73
CA ASN A 118 -1.36 -6.13 1.39
C ASN A 118 -1.75 -7.51 0.80
N THR A 119 -1.02 -8.56 1.14
CA THR A 119 -1.31 -9.93 0.69
C THR A 119 -2.54 -10.50 1.37
N VAL A 120 -2.70 -10.31 2.69
CA VAL A 120 -3.81 -10.90 3.44
C VAL A 120 -5.06 -10.01 3.43
N TYR A 121 -4.92 -8.70 3.64
CA TYR A 121 -6.02 -7.75 3.79
C TYR A 121 -6.08 -6.63 2.76
N GLY A 122 -5.03 -6.43 1.96
CA GLY A 122 -5.01 -5.37 0.93
C GLY A 122 -6.23 -5.43 0.02
N ARG A 123 -6.68 -6.64 -0.37
CA ARG A 123 -7.88 -6.80 -1.20
C ARG A 123 -9.17 -6.28 -0.56
N PHE A 124 -9.33 -6.44 0.76
CA PHE A 124 -10.51 -5.96 1.50
C PHE A 124 -10.39 -4.49 1.89
N ALA A 125 -9.17 -4.00 2.10
CA ALA A 125 -8.93 -2.63 2.56
C ALA A 125 -9.01 -1.61 1.41
N ARG A 126 -8.59 -1.96 0.19
CA ARG A 126 -8.70 -1.08 -0.99
C ARG A 126 -10.12 -0.57 -1.17
N LEU A 127 -10.24 0.64 -1.73
CA LEU A 127 -11.50 1.37 -1.91
C LEU A 127 -12.22 1.78 -0.61
N THR A 128 -11.68 1.44 0.56
CA THR A 128 -12.23 1.90 1.85
C THR A 128 -11.38 3.02 2.44
N SER A 129 -11.96 3.80 3.35
CA SER A 129 -11.23 4.82 4.10
C SER A 129 -10.20 4.24 5.08
N ILE A 130 -10.26 2.93 5.37
CA ILE A 130 -9.33 2.23 6.26
C ILE A 130 -7.93 2.16 5.63
N TYR A 131 -7.82 1.98 4.31
CA TYR A 131 -6.53 1.83 3.66
C TYR A 131 -5.65 3.10 3.71
N PRO A 132 -6.15 4.30 3.37
CA PRO A 132 -5.41 5.54 3.61
C PRO A 132 -4.96 5.72 5.08
N ILE A 133 -5.79 5.33 6.06
CA ILE A 133 -5.44 5.39 7.48
C ILE A 133 -4.26 4.47 7.78
N TYR A 134 -4.32 3.22 7.33
CA TYR A 134 -3.22 2.27 7.46
C TYR A 134 -1.91 2.77 6.83
N LEU A 135 -1.98 3.30 5.60
CA LEU A 135 -0.81 3.82 4.91
C LEU A 135 -0.20 5.02 5.66
N ARG A 136 -1.03 5.91 6.25
CA ARG A 136 -0.55 7.00 7.12
C ARG A 136 0.13 6.49 8.39
N MET A 137 -0.45 5.50 9.07
CA MET A 137 0.18 4.87 10.24
C MET A 137 1.55 4.26 9.90
N MET A 138 1.68 3.70 8.69
CA MET A 138 2.94 3.16 8.19
C MET A 138 3.94 4.24 7.73
N GLY A 139 3.53 5.50 7.58
CA GLY A 139 4.42 6.64 7.39
C GLY A 139 4.17 7.51 6.17
N ALA A 140 3.22 7.15 5.29
CA ALA A 140 2.90 7.99 4.13
C ALA A 140 2.21 9.29 4.56
N LYS A 141 2.51 10.38 3.85
CA LYS A 141 1.72 11.61 3.95
C LYS A 141 0.62 11.54 2.90
N ILE A 142 -0.61 11.34 3.32
CA ILE A 142 -1.76 11.18 2.42
C ILE A 142 -2.80 12.23 2.76
N GLY A 143 -3.20 13.03 1.77
CA GLY A 143 -4.25 14.03 1.86
C GLY A 143 -5.65 13.47 2.11
N LYS A 144 -6.65 14.35 2.10
CA LYS A 144 -8.07 14.03 2.28
C LYS A 144 -8.65 13.44 1.00
N ASP A 145 -9.68 12.61 1.13
CA ASP A 145 -10.47 12.05 0.02
C ASP A 145 -9.63 11.33 -1.05
N VAL A 146 -8.52 10.70 -0.64
CA VAL A 146 -7.68 9.89 -1.52
C VAL A 146 -8.25 8.49 -1.63
N VAL A 147 -8.46 8.03 -2.86
CA VAL A 147 -8.99 6.70 -3.15
C VAL A 147 -7.90 5.82 -3.74
N PHE A 148 -7.65 4.70 -3.09
CA PHE A 148 -6.72 3.68 -3.57
C PHE A 148 -7.49 2.44 -4.04
N ASN A 149 -7.48 2.19 -5.35
CA ASN A 149 -7.95 0.94 -5.93
C ASN A 149 -6.79 -0.07 -6.15
N THR A 150 -5.64 0.16 -5.53
CA THR A 150 -4.46 -0.72 -5.61
C THR A 150 -3.88 -0.99 -4.24
N GLN A 151 -3.27 -2.18 -4.07
CA GLN A 151 -2.51 -2.53 -2.87
C GLN A 151 -0.99 -2.43 -3.12
N HIS A 152 -0.58 -2.08 -4.34
CA HIS A 152 0.83 -2.04 -4.74
C HIS A 152 1.43 -0.67 -4.45
N VAL A 153 1.43 -0.29 -3.17
CA VAL A 153 1.98 0.98 -2.67
C VAL A 153 3.10 0.66 -1.68
N TYR A 154 4.32 1.06 -2.00
CA TYR A 154 5.53 0.71 -1.26
C TYR A 154 6.29 1.95 -0.80
N ASP A 155 7.27 1.77 0.09
CA ASP A 155 8.13 2.87 0.58
C ASP A 155 7.35 4.05 1.16
N LEU A 156 6.35 3.75 2.00
CA LEU A 156 5.41 4.75 2.48
C LEU A 156 6.07 5.86 3.29
N ASP A 157 7.20 5.59 3.96
CA ASP A 157 8.01 6.56 4.69
C ASP A 157 8.55 7.73 3.83
N ILE A 158 8.51 7.60 2.51
CA ILE A 158 8.98 8.62 1.55
C ILE A 158 7.92 8.94 0.48
N LEU A 159 6.66 8.56 0.72
CA LEU A 159 5.53 8.82 -0.16
C LEU A 159 4.71 10.01 0.34
N GLU A 160 4.47 10.97 -0.55
CA GLU A 160 3.57 12.08 -0.31
C GLU A 160 2.49 12.13 -1.41
N VAL A 161 1.22 12.17 -1.00
CA VAL A 161 0.04 12.23 -1.87
C VAL A 161 -0.85 13.36 -1.40
N GLY A 162 -1.20 14.27 -2.31
CA GLY A 162 -2.11 15.39 -2.06
C GLY A 162 -3.56 14.94 -1.84
N ASP A 163 -4.45 15.93 -1.74
CA ASP A 163 -5.89 15.70 -1.54
C ASP A 163 -6.58 15.26 -2.85
N ARG A 164 -7.66 14.49 -2.71
CA ARG A 164 -8.57 14.09 -3.80
C ARG A 164 -7.86 13.40 -4.96
N VAL A 165 -6.86 12.58 -4.64
CA VAL A 165 -6.14 11.77 -5.62
C VAL A 165 -6.86 10.44 -5.80
N VAL A 166 -7.03 10.02 -7.05
CA VAL A 166 -7.57 8.69 -7.39
C VAL A 166 -6.46 7.83 -7.98
N ILE A 167 -6.22 6.67 -7.38
CA ILE A 167 -5.23 5.71 -7.85
C ILE A 167 -5.96 4.46 -8.34
N GLY A 168 -5.82 4.20 -9.65
CA GLY A 168 -6.51 3.14 -10.37
C GLY A 168 -6.07 1.73 -9.97
N ALA A 169 -6.90 0.76 -10.37
CA ALA A 169 -6.65 -0.66 -10.13
C ALA A 169 -5.28 -1.10 -10.62
N ASN A 170 -4.56 -1.86 -9.78
CA ASN A 170 -3.25 -2.43 -10.11
C ASN A 170 -2.17 -1.40 -10.50
N ALA A 171 -2.37 -0.10 -10.29
CA ALA A 171 -1.28 0.86 -10.36
C ALA A 171 -0.23 0.54 -9.28
N SER A 172 1.05 0.71 -9.59
CA SER A 172 2.16 0.44 -8.69
C SER A 172 2.91 1.73 -8.38
N ILE A 173 3.11 2.01 -7.11
CA ILE A 173 3.89 3.16 -6.62
C ILE A 173 5.11 2.59 -5.90
N LEU A 174 6.28 2.72 -6.53
CA LEU A 174 7.52 2.11 -6.10
C LEU A 174 8.58 3.18 -5.82
N GLY A 175 8.83 3.48 -4.54
CA GLY A 175 9.82 4.45 -4.09
C GLY A 175 11.27 3.93 -4.14
N HIS A 176 11.48 2.69 -4.58
CA HIS A 176 12.80 2.06 -4.74
C HIS A 176 13.02 1.41 -6.11
N VAL A 177 14.30 1.24 -6.49
CA VAL A 177 14.69 0.41 -7.64
C VAL A 177 16.03 -0.26 -7.33
N GLY A 178 16.18 -1.51 -7.75
CA GLY A 178 17.47 -2.21 -7.73
C GLY A 178 18.28 -1.87 -8.97
N GLU A 179 19.42 -1.19 -8.82
CA GLU A 179 20.32 -0.86 -9.93
C GLU A 179 21.78 -1.00 -9.51
N ARG A 180 22.60 -1.64 -10.36
CA ARG A 180 24.06 -1.78 -10.16
C ARG A 180 24.45 -2.30 -8.77
N GLY A 181 23.71 -3.30 -8.26
CA GLY A 181 23.96 -3.91 -6.94
C GLY A 181 23.57 -3.03 -5.74
N LYS A 182 22.86 -1.92 -5.98
CA LYS A 182 22.35 -1.01 -4.96
C LYS A 182 20.84 -0.93 -5.02
N LEU A 183 20.21 -0.80 -3.86
CA LEU A 183 18.84 -0.36 -3.71
C LEU A 183 18.84 1.17 -3.70
N VAL A 184 18.22 1.80 -4.69
CA VAL A 184 18.11 3.25 -4.80
C VAL A 184 16.70 3.67 -4.44
N ARG A 185 16.56 4.43 -3.35
CA ARG A 185 15.29 4.96 -2.86
C ARG A 185 15.21 6.47 -3.05
N GLN A 186 14.11 6.96 -3.59
CA GLN A 186 13.87 8.39 -3.79
C GLN A 186 12.41 8.75 -3.51
N PRO A 187 12.13 9.88 -2.83
CA PRO A 187 10.77 10.27 -2.50
C PRO A 187 9.87 10.42 -3.72
N ILE A 188 8.60 10.07 -3.56
CA ILE A 188 7.56 10.26 -4.58
C ILE A 188 6.57 11.30 -4.06
N ARG A 189 6.23 12.27 -4.91
CA ARG A 189 5.28 13.34 -4.61
C ARG A 189 4.18 13.35 -5.65
N ILE A 190 2.93 13.15 -5.24
CA ILE A 190 1.75 13.26 -6.08
C ILE A 190 0.96 14.49 -5.61
N GLY A 191 0.73 15.44 -6.50
CA GLY A 191 -0.05 16.66 -6.21
C GLY A 191 -1.53 16.39 -5.91
N HIS A 192 -2.28 17.46 -5.71
CA HIS A 192 -3.72 17.42 -5.47
C HIS A 192 -4.48 17.08 -6.75
N HIS A 193 -5.66 16.48 -6.62
CA HIS A 193 -6.59 16.20 -7.74
C HIS A 193 -5.99 15.38 -8.89
N CYS A 194 -4.97 14.57 -8.61
CA CYS A 194 -4.36 13.74 -9.62
C CYS A 194 -5.19 12.47 -9.87
N THR A 195 -5.09 11.93 -11.09
CA THR A 195 -5.61 10.60 -11.41
C THR A 195 -4.49 9.74 -11.94
N ILE A 196 -4.26 8.60 -11.30
CA ILE A 196 -3.31 7.60 -11.77
C ILE A 196 -4.10 6.45 -12.39
N GLY A 197 -3.95 6.26 -13.70
CA GLY A 197 -4.65 5.22 -14.45
C GLY A 197 -4.33 3.81 -13.96
N GLN A 198 -5.20 2.87 -14.30
CA GLN A 198 -5.03 1.46 -13.94
C GLN A 198 -3.74 0.89 -14.55
N TYR A 199 -3.06 -0.03 -13.87
CA TYR A 199 -1.80 -0.66 -14.31
C TYR A 199 -0.63 0.31 -14.58
N THR A 200 -0.73 1.56 -14.13
CA THR A 200 0.36 2.53 -14.26
C THR A 200 1.46 2.25 -13.24
N ASN A 201 2.71 2.34 -13.67
CA ASN A 201 3.89 2.17 -12.82
C ASN A 201 4.58 3.51 -12.57
N ILE A 202 4.71 3.89 -11.30
CA ILE A 202 5.41 5.10 -10.85
C ILE A 202 6.73 4.70 -10.19
N PHE A 203 7.84 5.18 -10.75
CA PHE A 203 9.19 4.87 -10.31
C PHE A 203 9.74 5.89 -9.28
N PRO A 204 10.90 5.61 -8.65
CA PRO A 204 11.44 6.45 -7.59
C PRO A 204 11.73 7.88 -8.03
N GLY A 205 11.56 8.85 -7.14
CA GLY A 205 11.95 10.25 -7.39
C GLY A 205 10.95 11.04 -8.25
N VAL A 206 9.80 10.44 -8.56
CA VAL A 206 8.77 11.07 -9.39
C VAL A 206 8.02 12.17 -8.64
N THR A 207 7.75 13.28 -9.32
CA THR A 207 6.93 14.40 -8.83
C THR A 207 5.84 14.73 -9.84
N LEU A 208 4.58 14.73 -9.42
CA LEU A 208 3.43 15.12 -10.24
C LEU A 208 2.87 16.43 -9.69
N GLY A 209 2.66 17.42 -10.55
CA GLY A 209 1.93 18.64 -10.20
C GLY A 209 0.44 18.38 -9.98
N ASP A 210 -0.26 19.40 -9.48
CA ASP A 210 -1.71 19.33 -9.22
C ASP A 210 -2.51 19.17 -10.52
N ASN A 211 -3.65 18.47 -10.48
CA ASN A 211 -4.44 18.14 -11.67
C ASN A 211 -3.62 17.40 -12.75
N CYS A 212 -2.68 16.54 -12.35
CA CYS A 212 -1.94 15.69 -13.27
C CYS A 212 -2.68 14.37 -13.45
N HIS A 213 -3.09 14.05 -14.68
CA HIS A 213 -3.73 12.77 -15.00
C HIS A 213 -2.78 11.90 -15.82
N VAL A 214 -2.46 10.72 -15.30
CA VAL A 214 -1.65 9.72 -15.99
C VAL A 214 -2.57 8.63 -16.50
N GLY A 215 -2.58 8.41 -17.81
CA GLY A 215 -3.39 7.39 -18.47
C GLY A 215 -3.08 5.98 -17.95
N ALA A 216 -3.97 5.04 -18.21
CA ALA A 216 -3.77 3.64 -17.86
C ALA A 216 -2.55 3.03 -18.58
N MET A 217 -2.02 1.94 -18.03
CA MET A 217 -0.90 1.17 -18.58
C MET A 217 0.34 2.01 -18.92
N SER A 218 0.56 3.09 -18.15
CA SER A 218 1.63 4.04 -18.40
C SER A 218 2.84 3.78 -17.49
N LEU A 219 4.03 4.21 -17.92
CA LEU A 219 5.27 4.09 -17.14
C LEU A 219 5.85 5.47 -16.89
N VAL A 220 5.77 5.95 -15.65
CA VAL A 220 6.39 7.20 -15.23
C VAL A 220 7.83 6.90 -14.79
N PRO A 221 8.85 7.30 -15.57
CA PRO A 221 10.22 6.89 -15.33
C PRO A 221 10.82 7.56 -14.08
N LYS A 222 11.88 6.95 -13.55
CA LYS A 222 12.60 7.42 -12.37
C LYS A 222 12.97 8.90 -12.51
N GLY A 223 12.68 9.70 -11.48
CA GLY A 223 13.00 11.13 -11.43
C GLY A 223 12.15 12.02 -12.34
N ALA A 224 11.11 11.50 -13.00
CA ALA A 224 10.26 12.31 -13.87
C ALA A 224 9.53 13.39 -13.07
N LYS A 225 9.46 14.58 -13.65
CA LYS A 225 8.63 15.69 -13.17
C LYS A 225 7.53 15.91 -14.20
N LEU A 226 6.28 15.68 -13.81
CA LEU A 226 5.12 15.90 -14.64
C LEU A 226 4.45 17.20 -14.20
N ASP A 227 4.18 18.07 -15.17
CA ASP A 227 3.52 19.35 -14.93
C ASP A 227 2.08 19.12 -14.44
N GLY A 228 1.58 20.09 -13.68
CA GLY A 228 0.17 20.12 -13.32
C GLY A 228 -0.71 20.50 -14.50
N ASN A 229 -2.02 20.31 -14.35
CA ASN A 229 -3.05 20.64 -15.34
C ASN A 229 -2.82 20.00 -16.71
N ALA A 230 -2.36 18.75 -16.73
CA ALA A 230 -2.00 18.05 -17.96
C ALA A 230 -2.32 16.55 -17.89
N ILE A 231 -2.49 15.98 -19.09
CA ILE A 231 -2.69 14.54 -19.27
C ILE A 231 -1.43 13.94 -19.88
N TYR A 232 -0.93 12.88 -19.25
CA TYR A 232 0.23 12.11 -19.66
C TYR A 232 -0.18 10.68 -20.00
N GLY A 233 0.54 10.03 -20.91
CA GLY A 233 0.34 8.61 -21.19
C GLY A 233 1.49 7.98 -21.96
N GLY A 234 1.57 6.66 -21.93
CA GLY A 234 2.53 5.85 -22.69
C GLY A 234 3.65 5.22 -21.86
N VAL A 235 4.54 4.49 -22.54
CA VAL A 235 5.67 3.77 -21.95
C VAL A 235 6.96 4.11 -22.72
N PRO A 236 7.80 5.04 -22.24
CA PRO A 236 7.59 5.92 -21.08
C PRO A 236 6.53 7.00 -21.36
N VAL A 237 6.02 7.63 -20.29
CA VAL A 237 5.01 8.68 -20.44
C VAL A 237 5.49 9.85 -21.27
N LYS A 238 4.58 10.41 -22.08
CA LYS A 238 4.70 11.71 -22.74
C LYS A 238 3.48 12.56 -22.42
N LYS A 239 3.65 13.89 -22.44
CA LYS A 239 2.53 14.82 -22.35
C LYS A 239 1.66 14.67 -23.60
N LEU A 240 0.38 14.36 -23.42
CA LEU A 240 -0.59 14.22 -24.50
C LEU A 240 -1.22 15.57 -24.82
N ARG A 241 -1.69 16.26 -23.78
CA ARG A 241 -2.27 17.61 -23.87
C ARG A 241 -2.36 18.26 -22.50
N ASP A 242 -2.56 19.57 -22.49
CA ASP A 242 -3.03 20.30 -21.31
C ASP A 242 -4.51 20.03 -21.03
N LEU A 243 -4.89 20.17 -19.76
CA LEU A 243 -6.29 20.21 -19.35
C LEU A 243 -6.90 21.55 -19.74
N LYS A 244 -8.10 21.47 -20.29
CA LYS A 244 -8.96 22.63 -20.50
C LYS A 244 -9.39 23.22 -19.15
N PRO A 245 -9.74 24.51 -19.06
CA PRO A 245 -10.12 25.16 -17.81
C PRO A 245 -11.26 24.46 -17.06
N ASP A 246 -12.23 23.90 -17.78
CA ASP A 246 -13.38 23.15 -17.27
C ASP A 246 -13.05 21.74 -16.76
N GLU A 247 -11.91 21.18 -17.16
CA GLU A 247 -11.43 19.87 -16.71
C GLU A 247 -10.54 19.96 -15.46
N ARG A 248 -10.09 21.18 -15.09
CA ARG A 248 -9.27 21.42 -13.91
C ARG A 248 -10.16 21.43 -12.68
N ALA A 249 -9.67 20.87 -11.57
CA ALA A 249 -10.37 21.07 -10.31
C ALA A 249 -10.36 22.56 -9.94
N THR A 250 -11.54 23.07 -9.61
CA THR A 250 -11.73 24.46 -9.19
C THR A 250 -11.62 24.59 -7.66
N ALA A 251 -11.39 25.80 -7.15
CA ALA A 251 -11.43 26.06 -5.71
C ALA A 251 -12.79 25.72 -5.08
N ASP A 252 -13.87 25.75 -5.85
CA ASP A 252 -15.22 25.38 -5.40
C ASP A 252 -15.36 23.87 -5.21
N ASP A 253 -14.66 23.04 -6.00
CA ASP A 253 -14.54 21.61 -5.75
C ASP A 253 -13.72 21.28 -4.48
N VAL A 254 -12.99 22.27 -3.95
CA VAL A 254 -12.25 22.16 -2.68
C VAL A 254 -13.12 22.52 -1.48
N SER A 255 -14.15 23.36 -1.66
CA SER A 255 -15.05 23.87 -0.60
C SER A 255 -16.43 23.20 -0.56
N ALA A 256 -16.93 22.68 -1.69
CA ALA A 256 -18.25 22.05 -1.80
C ALA A 256 -18.39 20.68 -1.09
N THR A 257 -17.35 20.19 -0.40
CA THR A 257 -17.42 18.94 0.38
C THR A 257 -17.37 19.14 1.90
N THR A 258 -17.19 20.38 2.39
CA THR A 258 -17.46 20.71 3.81
C THR A 258 -18.97 20.84 4.11
N HIS A 259 -19.79 20.99 3.07
CA HIS A 259 -21.25 20.90 3.12
C HIS A 259 -21.68 19.82 2.13
N GLY A 260 -22.44 18.82 2.58
CA GLY A 260 -22.67 17.56 1.86
C GLY A 260 -23.61 17.66 0.66
N ASP A 261 -23.32 18.53 -0.31
CA ASP A 261 -24.14 18.68 -1.51
C ASP A 261 -23.60 17.79 -2.64
N HIS A 262 -23.98 16.51 -2.58
CA HIS A 262 -23.77 15.54 -3.65
C HIS A 262 -24.84 15.69 -4.75
N GLU A 263 -24.79 16.77 -5.52
CA GLU A 263 -25.50 16.82 -6.81
C GLU A 263 -24.64 17.49 -7.89
N ARG A 264 -23.82 16.70 -8.59
CA ARG A 264 -23.44 17.06 -9.96
C ARG A 264 -24.48 16.47 -10.90
N LYS A 265 -25.25 17.35 -11.56
CA LYS A 265 -26.04 16.99 -12.74
C LYS A 265 -25.10 16.42 -13.80
N THR A 266 -25.25 15.14 -14.10
CA THR A 266 -24.62 14.50 -15.27
C THR A 266 -25.11 15.21 -16.54
N PRO A 267 -24.22 15.69 -17.42
CA PRO A 267 -24.66 16.17 -18.72
C PRO A 267 -25.28 15.02 -19.52
N PRO A 268 -26.33 15.27 -20.31
CA PRO A 268 -27.04 14.22 -21.03
C PRO A 268 -26.10 13.51 -22.00
N VAL A 269 -26.11 12.18 -21.96
CA VAL A 269 -25.42 11.33 -22.94
C VAL A 269 -26.07 11.60 -24.31
N PRO A 270 -25.30 11.91 -25.36
CA PRO A 270 -25.86 12.04 -26.71
C PRO A 270 -26.50 10.71 -27.11
N ALA A 271 -27.76 10.75 -27.53
CA ALA A 271 -28.40 9.59 -28.14
C ALA A 271 -27.69 9.30 -29.49
N GLU A 272 -27.19 8.08 -29.64
CA GLU A 272 -26.89 7.49 -30.95
C GLU A 272 -28.20 7.15 -31.68
#